data_AF-A0A6I3U861-F1
#
_entry.id   AF-A0A6I3U861-F1
#
_cell.length_a   1.000
_cell.length_b   1.000
_cell.length_c   1.000
_cell.angle_alpha   90.00
_cell.angle_beta   90.00
_cell.angle_gamma   90.00
#
_symmetry.space_group_name_H-M   'P 1'
#
loop_
_entity.id
_entity.type
_entity.pdbx_description
1 polymer ?
#
loop_
_entity_poly.entity_id
_entity_poly.type
_entity_poly.pdbx_seq_one_letter_code
_entity_poly.pdbx_strand_id
1 'polypeptide(L)'
;RQATQRVSLENLFDTLKAGELKSVNVIIKADVQGSVEALSTSLQKIDVEGVKVTIVHSAVGAINESDVTLAEASNAFIIGFNVRP
;
A
#
# COMPACT_ATOMS: atom_id res chain seq x y z
N ARG A 1 -36.41 10.95 13.70
CA ARG A 1 -35.93 9.97 14.71
C ARG A 1 -34.61 9.42 14.18
N GLN A 2 -33.49 9.81 14.77
CA GLN A 2 -32.15 9.35 14.36
C GLN A 2 -31.96 7.90 14.78
N ALA A 3 -31.56 7.04 13.85
CA ALA A 3 -31.22 5.65 14.12
C ALA A 3 -29.81 5.62 14.74
N THR A 4 -29.73 5.43 16.05
CA THR A 4 -28.49 5.09 16.75
C THR A 4 -28.06 3.71 16.27
N GLN A 5 -27.11 3.67 15.34
CA GLN A 5 -26.45 2.45 14.93
C GLN A 5 -25.75 1.87 16.17
N ARG A 6 -26.36 0.84 16.76
CA ARG A 6 -25.79 0.10 17.89
C ARG A 6 -24.50 -0.56 17.40
N VAL A 7 -23.38 0.09 17.65
CA VAL A 7 -22.06 -0.52 17.48
C VAL A 7 -22.00 -1.64 18.52
N SER A 8 -22.21 -2.87 18.08
CA SER A 8 -22.17 -4.03 18.95
C SER A 8 -20.73 -4.42 19.24
N LEU A 9 -20.49 -4.95 20.44
CA LEU A 9 -19.15 -5.35 20.88
C LEU A 9 -18.55 -6.42 19.96
N GLU A 10 -19.40 -7.23 19.31
CA GLU A 10 -18.94 -8.23 18.33
C GLU A 10 -18.20 -7.57 17.14
N ASN A 11 -18.72 -6.46 16.61
CA ASN A 11 -18.08 -5.72 15.50
C ASN A 11 -16.75 -5.07 15.92
N LEU A 12 -16.62 -4.68 17.19
CA LEU A 12 -15.36 -4.17 17.76
C LEU A 12 -14.32 -5.28 17.96
N PHE A 13 -14.75 -6.49 18.31
CA PHE A 13 -13.87 -7.64 18.41
C PHE A 13 -13.33 -8.12 17.05
N ASP A 14 -14.16 -8.07 16.00
CA ASP A 14 -13.71 -8.38 14.64
C ASP A 14 -12.70 -7.36 14.10
N THR A 15 -12.86 -6.07 14.43
CA THR A 15 -11.87 -5.03 14.08
C THR A 15 -10.58 -5.14 14.87
N LEU A 16 -10.61 -5.63 16.12
CA LEU A 16 -9.41 -5.87 16.93
C LEU A 16 -8.68 -7.16 16.56
N LYS A 17 -9.38 -8.22 16.14
CA LYS A 17 -8.78 -9.48 15.63
C LYS A 17 -8.09 -9.31 14.28
N ALA A 18 -8.47 -8.32 13.49
CA ALA A 18 -7.72 -7.88 12.32
C ALA A 18 -6.36 -7.23 12.67
N GLY A 19 -6.01 -7.12 13.96
CA GLY A 19 -4.84 -6.43 14.52
C GLY A 19 -3.45 -6.97 14.16
N GLU A 20 -3.34 -7.95 13.27
CA GLU A 20 -2.07 -8.43 12.72
C GLU A 20 -2.10 -8.60 11.20
N LEU A 21 -2.98 -7.88 10.50
CA LEU A 21 -2.84 -7.76 9.04
C LEU A 21 -1.48 -7.12 8.75
N LYS A 22 -0.54 -7.93 8.28
CA LYS A 22 0.80 -7.46 7.92
C LYS A 22 0.66 -6.58 6.70
N SER A 23 0.82 -5.27 6.87
CA SER A 23 0.81 -4.35 5.75
C SER A 23 2.19 -4.27 5.12
N VAL A 24 2.28 -4.52 3.83
CA VAL A 24 3.50 -4.30 3.06
C VAL A 24 3.35 -2.97 2.33
N ASN A 25 4.13 -1.99 2.75
CA ASN A 25 4.18 -0.68 2.12
C ASN A 25 5.10 -0.73 0.90
N VAL A 26 4.66 -0.13 -0.20
CA VAL A 26 5.39 -0.17 -1.47
C VAL A 26 5.41 1.21 -2.12
N ILE A 27 6.56 1.55 -2.70
CA ILE A 27 6.76 2.73 -3.54
C ILE A 27 7.06 2.24 -4.96
N ILE A 28 6.35 2.77 -5.95
CA ILE A 28 6.47 2.34 -7.35
C ILE A 28 7.07 3.46 -8.19
N LYS A 29 8.14 3.15 -8.93
CA LYS A 29 8.78 4.03 -9.89
C LYS A 29 8.85 3.33 -11.25
N ALA A 30 8.42 4.00 -12.31
CA ALA A 30 8.57 3.46 -13.67
C ALA A 30 8.95 4.55 -14.67
N ASP A 31 9.47 4.19 -15.84
CA ASP A 31 9.82 5.18 -16.86
C ASP A 31 8.60 5.84 -17.54
N VAL A 32 7.46 5.14 -17.56
CA VAL A 32 6.21 5.59 -18.16
C VAL A 32 5.01 5.37 -17.22
N GLN A 33 4.02 6.25 -17.36
CA GLN A 33 2.76 6.24 -16.61
C GLN A 33 2.06 4.87 -16.65
N GLY A 34 1.95 4.26 -17.83
CA GLY A 34 1.22 3.00 -18.00
C GLY A 34 1.79 1.83 -17.19
N SER A 35 3.12 1.80 -17.00
CA SER A 35 3.79 0.79 -16.19
C SER A 35 3.50 0.98 -14.69
N VAL A 36 3.44 2.23 -14.22
CA VAL A 36 3.07 2.54 -12.83
C VAL A 36 1.64 2.07 -12.54
N GLU A 37 0.71 2.36 -13.45
CA GLU A 37 -0.70 1.99 -13.30
C GLU A 37 -0.90 0.47 -13.37
N ALA A 38 -0.23 -0.20 -14.31
CA ALA A 38 -0.28 -1.65 -14.45
C ALA A 38 0.26 -2.37 -13.20
N LEU A 39 1.39 -1.90 -12.66
CA LEU A 39 1.98 -2.45 -11.43
C LEU A 39 1.08 -2.20 -10.23
N SER A 40 0.58 -0.98 -10.06
CA SER A 40 -0.33 -0.62 -8.97
C SER A 40 -1.57 -1.52 -8.96
N THR A 41 -2.21 -1.65 -10.12
CA THR A 41 -3.39 -2.50 -10.30
C THR A 41 -3.09 -3.96 -10.03
N SER A 42 -1.93 -4.46 -10.47
CA SER A 42 -1.54 -5.86 -10.26
C SER A 42 -1.26 -6.14 -8.80
N LEU A 43 -0.59 -5.23 -8.10
CA LEU A 43 -0.29 -5.37 -6.67
C LEU A 43 -1.54 -5.26 -5.79
N GLN A 44 -2.52 -4.44 -6.18
CA GLN A 44 -3.80 -4.34 -5.48
C GLN A 44 -4.68 -5.58 -5.66
N LYS A 45 -4.53 -6.32 -6.77
CA LYS A 45 -5.23 -7.59 -7.00
C LYS A 45 -4.67 -8.75 -6.19
N ILE A 46 -3.47 -8.60 -5.62
CA ILE A 46 -2.88 -9.61 -4.73
C ILE A 46 -3.59 -9.49 -3.38
N ASP A 47 -4.62 -10.30 -3.23
CA ASP A 47 -5.30 -10.51 -1.96
C ASP A 47 -4.78 -11.82 -1.36
N VAL A 48 -3.99 -11.69 -0.29
CA VAL A 48 -3.45 -12.83 0.44
C VAL A 48 -3.98 -12.74 1.86
N GLU A 49 -4.58 -13.82 2.35
CA GLU A 49 -5.10 -13.88 3.71
C GLU A 49 -4.01 -13.50 4.73
N GLY A 50 -4.20 -12.39 5.43
CA GLY A 50 -3.27 -11.90 6.45
C GLY A 50 -2.25 -10.86 6.00
N VAL A 51 -2.15 -10.53 4.70
CA VAL A 51 -1.20 -9.53 4.18
C VAL A 51 -1.90 -8.50 3.30
N LYS A 52 -1.76 -7.21 3.62
CA LYS A 52 -2.31 -6.11 2.83
C LYS A 52 -1.22 -5.32 2.14
N VAL A 53 -1.23 -5.31 0.81
CA VAL A 53 -0.31 -4.45 0.04
C VAL A 53 -0.87 -3.02 0.02
N THR A 54 -0.05 -2.05 0.44
CA THR A 54 -0.41 -0.63 0.45
C THR A 54 0.61 0.16 -0.36
N ILE A 55 0.14 0.92 -1.34
CA ILE A 55 1.00 1.76 -2.18
C ILE A 55 1.08 3.13 -1.52
N VAL A 56 2.25 3.47 -0.99
CA VAL A 56 2.50 4.74 -0.29
C VAL A 56 2.75 5.86 -1.29
N HIS A 57 3.49 5.56 -2.35
CA HIS A 57 3.82 6.53 -3.38
C HIS A 57 4.02 5.85 -4.73
N SER A 58 3.58 6.51 -5.80
CA SER A 58 3.78 6.04 -7.16
C SER A 58 4.08 7.22 -8.07
N ALA A 59 5.16 7.14 -8.85
CA ALA A 59 5.56 8.22 -9.74
C ALA A 59 6.33 7.71 -10.95
N VAL A 60 6.35 8.54 -12.00
CA VAL A 60 7.14 8.31 -13.20
C VAL A 60 8.52 8.95 -13.02
N GLY A 61 9.58 8.24 -13.40
CA GLY A 61 10.96 8.71 -13.35
C GLY A 61 11.90 7.79 -12.57
N ALA A 62 13.18 8.19 -12.53
CA ALA A 62 14.21 7.49 -11.78
C ALA A 62 13.95 7.53 -10.26
N ILE A 63 14.58 6.60 -9.54
CA ILE A 63 14.55 6.59 -8.08
C ILE A 63 15.45 7.72 -7.59
N ASN A 64 14.96 8.54 -6.65
CA ASN A 64 15.74 9.63 -6.05
C ASN A 64 15.90 9.46 -4.53
N GLU A 65 16.73 10.30 -3.93
CA GLU A 65 17.02 10.27 -2.49
C GLU A 65 15.77 10.52 -1.63
N SER A 66 14.82 11.34 -2.11
CA SER A 66 13.55 11.57 -1.43
C SER A 66 12.69 10.30 -1.36
N ASP A 67 12.72 9.46 -2.40
CA ASP A 67 12.04 8.16 -2.42
C ASP A 67 12.65 7.19 -1.42
N VAL A 68 13.98 7.19 -1.29
CA VAL A 68 14.72 6.40 -0.30
C VAL A 68 14.37 6.86 1.12
N THR A 69 14.39 8.16 1.36
CA THR A 69 14.01 8.75 2.65
C THR A 69 12.56 8.40 3.02
N LEU A 70 11.64 8.47 2.04
CA LEU A 70 10.25 8.10 2.25
C LEU A 70 10.12 6.60 2.54
N ALA A 71 10.87 5.75 1.83
CA ALA A 71 10.90 4.31 2.05
C ALA A 71 11.37 3.96 3.47
N GLU A 72 12.41 4.62 3.96
CA GLU A 72 12.90 4.43 5.33
C GLU A 72 11.87 4.89 6.37
N ALA A 73 11.28 6.08 6.19
CA ALA A 73 10.30 6.63 7.13
C ALA A 73 9.00 5.81 7.20
N SER A 74 8.59 5.21 6.07
CA SER A 74 7.35 4.42 5.97
C SER A 74 7.57 2.91 5.98
N ASN A 75 8.82 2.47 6.18
CA ASN A 75 9.25 1.08 6.12
C ASN A 75 8.72 0.35 4.86
N ALA A 76 8.85 1.01 3.71
CA ALA A 76 8.32 0.61 2.42
C ALA A 76 9.40 0.05 1.48
N PHE A 77 9.00 -0.85 0.59
CA PHE A 77 9.88 -1.37 -0.47
C PHE A 77 9.78 -0.51 -1.73
N ILE A 78 10.91 -0.19 -2.35
CA ILE A 78 10.95 0.54 -3.63
C ILE A 78 10.99 -0.47 -4.78
N ILE A 79 10.04 -0.36 -5.70
CA ILE A 79 9.97 -1.16 -6.93
C ILE A 79 10.17 -0.25 -8.13
N GLY A 80 11.25 -0.49 -8.87
CA GLY A 80 11.58 0.20 -10.11
C GLY A 80 11.28 -0.64 -11.34
N PHE A 81 10.59 -0.08 -12.34
CA PHE A 81 10.37 -0.73 -13.64
C PHE A 81 10.97 0.09 -14.78
N ASN A 82 12.00 -0.46 -15.43
CA ASN A 82 12.75 0.20 -16.49
C ASN A 82 13.35 1.57 -16.10
N VAL A 83 13.59 1.79 -14.81
CA VAL A 83 14.19 3.02 -14.28
C VAL A 83 15.68 2.81 -14.06
N ARG A 84 16.47 3.85 -14.33
CA ARG A 84 17.90 3.85 -13.98
C ARG A 84 18.04 4.26 -12.51
N PRO A 85 18.85 3.54 -11.72
CA PRO A 85 19.14 3.92 -10.34
C PRO A 85 19.93 5.23 -10.26
#